data_AF-A0A2D7GEL2-F1
#
_entry.id   AF-A0A2D7GEL2-F1
#
_cell.length_a   1.000
_cell.length_b   1.000
_cell.length_c   1.000
_cell.angle_alpha   90.00
_cell.angle_beta   90.00
_cell.angle_gamma   90.00
#
_symmetry.space_group_name_H-M   'P 1'
#
loop_
_entity.id
_entity.type
_entity.pdbx_description
1 polymer ?
#
loop_
_entity_poly.entity_id
_entity_poly.type
_entity_poly.pdbx_seq_one_letter_code
_entity_poly.pdbx_strand_id
1 'polypeptide(L)'
;MSTSRIIFFSLALTLISFNVNATKLLSYQSEYEISLANSEKIRLPGKTYVDEASGQLFIDWINNCKNSWVSNQRMMTRFINSHGVGTVSEINYSINEKADGSDMDFVLEVKEDAELVERVYGEAKINNNLIVKFPQTDKENLNFSDDVVFPHQFLEEIISNLYSKKRMITKKVYEGTIPDKFFNISVFLTDQIIRESDIKLPKKINNKFKKIRMSYYQDNQQTPIFEQTVNLNDQGIANFFRYDYADYSLILKLKKINLVNLDCD
;
A
#
# COMPACT_ATOMS: atom_id res chain seq x y z
N MET A 1 -19.16 -74.15 -1.33
CA MET A 1 -18.41 -73.79 -0.10
C MET A 1 -17.59 -72.56 -0.42
N SER A 2 -17.59 -71.45 0.32
CA SER A 2 -18.31 -71.09 1.53
C SER A 2 -18.12 -69.57 1.69
N THR A 3 -19.23 -68.86 1.85
CA THR A 3 -19.44 -67.71 2.75
C THR A 3 -18.29 -66.70 2.99
N SER A 4 -18.53 -65.45 2.56
CA SER A 4 -18.82 -64.30 3.46
C SER A 4 -17.54 -63.53 3.86
N ARG A 5 -17.45 -62.21 4.00
CA ARG A 5 -18.38 -61.19 4.50
C ARG A 5 -18.03 -59.81 3.91
N ILE A 6 -19.04 -58.97 3.76
CA ILE A 6 -18.91 -57.52 3.61
C ILE A 6 -18.30 -56.93 4.89
N ILE A 7 -17.35 -56.00 4.77
CA ILE A 7 -17.13 -54.92 5.73
C ILE A 7 -16.98 -53.61 4.96
N PHE A 8 -17.95 -52.72 5.14
CA PHE A 8 -17.85 -51.29 4.85
C PHE A 8 -16.77 -50.66 5.71
N PHE A 9 -15.92 -49.82 5.12
CA PHE A 9 -15.28 -48.75 5.87
C PHE A 9 -15.36 -47.46 5.08
N SER A 10 -16.38 -46.67 5.44
CA SER A 10 -16.41 -45.23 5.23
C SER A 10 -15.20 -44.64 5.95
N LEU A 11 -14.27 -44.06 5.19
CA LEU A 11 -13.41 -43.02 5.74
C LEU A 11 -13.94 -41.70 5.21
N ALA A 12 -14.80 -41.10 6.03
CA ALA A 12 -15.08 -39.68 5.95
C ALA A 12 -13.73 -38.97 5.95
N LEU A 13 -13.31 -38.50 4.77
CA LEU A 13 -12.30 -37.47 4.71
C LEU A 13 -13.02 -36.24 5.26
N THR A 14 -12.87 -36.03 6.56
CA THR A 14 -13.10 -34.71 7.15
C THR A 14 -12.28 -33.75 6.30
N LEU A 15 -12.98 -33.03 5.42
CA LEU A 15 -12.58 -31.70 5.05
C LEU A 15 -12.43 -30.98 6.38
N ILE A 16 -11.22 -31.00 6.92
CA ILE A 16 -10.77 -29.91 7.76
C ILE A 16 -10.79 -28.75 6.77
N SER A 17 -11.97 -28.13 6.67
CA SER A 17 -12.06 -26.72 6.37
C SER A 17 -11.15 -26.10 7.41
N PHE A 18 -9.88 -25.92 7.06
CA PHE A 18 -9.15 -24.81 7.60
C PHE A 18 -10.01 -23.63 7.18
N ASN A 19 -10.88 -23.20 8.09
CA ASN A 19 -11.22 -21.80 8.18
C ASN A 19 -9.85 -21.13 8.32
N VAL A 20 -9.24 -20.84 7.18
CA VAL A 20 -8.37 -19.69 7.08
C VAL A 20 -9.29 -18.59 7.54
N ASN A 21 -9.22 -18.25 8.83
CA ASN A 21 -9.83 -17.03 9.31
C ASN A 21 -9.24 -15.98 8.39
N ALA A 22 -10.04 -15.50 7.43
CA ALA A 22 -9.67 -14.36 6.63
C ALA A 22 -9.32 -13.29 7.66
N THR A 23 -8.03 -12.99 7.78
CA THR A 23 -7.54 -12.07 8.79
C THR A 23 -8.13 -10.73 8.45
N LYS A 24 -9.08 -10.29 9.28
CA LYS A 24 -9.84 -9.09 9.02
C LYS A 24 -8.88 -7.90 9.05
N LEU A 25 -8.83 -7.15 7.95
CA LEU A 25 -8.22 -5.83 7.90
C LEU A 25 -8.75 -4.99 9.06
N LEU A 26 -7.87 -4.36 9.82
CA LEU A 26 -8.26 -3.50 10.92
C LEU A 26 -8.38 -2.05 10.46
N SER A 27 -9.28 -1.31 11.08
CA SER A 27 -9.31 0.15 10.92
C SER A 27 -8.42 0.82 11.96
N TYR A 28 -7.60 1.76 11.52
CA TYR A 28 -6.58 2.37 12.34
C TYR A 28 -6.20 3.77 11.87
N GLN A 29 -5.58 4.51 12.78
CA GLN A 29 -4.85 5.74 12.49
C GLN A 29 -3.41 5.53 12.93
N SER A 30 -2.46 5.95 12.09
CA SER A 30 -1.04 5.73 12.32
C SER A 30 -0.20 6.95 11.96
N GLU A 31 0.90 7.11 12.68
CA GLU A 31 1.88 8.16 12.47
C GLU A 31 3.25 7.51 12.30
N TYR A 32 4.00 7.96 11.29
CA TYR A 32 5.35 7.51 10.99
C TYR A 32 6.30 8.70 11.00
N GLU A 33 7.50 8.50 11.54
CA GLU A 33 8.61 9.43 11.44
C GLU A 33 9.40 9.14 10.18
N ILE A 34 9.65 10.19 9.39
CA ILE A 34 10.40 10.13 8.13
C ILE A 34 11.83 10.60 8.40
N SER A 35 12.80 9.85 7.85
CA SER A 35 14.22 10.20 7.86
C SER A 35 14.87 9.82 6.54
N LEU A 36 15.97 10.47 6.19
CA LEU A 36 16.81 10.06 5.07
C LEU A 36 17.52 8.75 5.39
N ALA A 37 17.48 7.77 4.48
CA ALA A 37 18.30 6.58 4.59
C ALA A 37 19.76 6.92 4.29
N ASN A 38 20.69 6.22 4.94
CA ASN A 38 22.10 6.29 4.56
C ASN A 38 22.26 5.86 3.09
N SER A 39 22.87 6.72 2.27
CA SER A 39 23.14 6.46 0.86
C SER A 39 24.58 6.02 0.68
N GLU A 40 24.78 4.84 0.09
CA GLU A 40 26.09 4.38 -0.39
C GLU A 40 26.38 4.88 -1.81
N LYS A 41 25.48 5.68 -2.42
CA LYS A 41 25.63 6.15 -3.80
C LYS A 41 26.76 7.19 -3.91
N ILE A 42 27.60 7.01 -4.91
CA ILE A 42 28.70 7.93 -5.22
C ILE A 42 28.12 9.29 -5.64
N ARG A 43 28.51 10.36 -4.95
CA ARG A 43 28.17 11.73 -5.33
C ARG A 43 29.06 12.18 -6.49
N LEU A 44 28.43 12.63 -7.57
CA LEU A 44 29.06 13.15 -8.77
C LEU A 44 29.15 14.69 -8.67
N PRO A 45 30.27 15.29 -9.07
CA PRO A 45 30.38 16.75 -9.14
C PRO A 45 29.30 17.38 -10.04
N GLY A 46 28.72 18.49 -9.61
CA GLY A 46 27.73 19.26 -10.39
C GLY A 46 26.29 18.74 -10.34
N LYS A 47 26.02 17.63 -9.63
CA LYS A 47 24.66 17.16 -9.34
C LYS A 47 24.23 17.61 -7.94
N THR A 48 22.98 18.05 -7.80
CA THR A 48 22.37 18.35 -6.51
C THR A 48 21.84 17.06 -5.88
N TYR A 49 22.13 16.86 -4.60
CA TYR A 49 21.69 15.69 -3.83
C TYR A 49 20.82 16.11 -2.67
N VAL A 50 20.02 15.17 -2.16
CA VAL A 50 19.38 15.28 -0.85
C VAL A 50 20.41 14.94 0.21
N ASP A 51 20.71 15.91 1.08
CA ASP A 51 21.67 15.76 2.18
C ASP A 51 20.95 15.42 3.48
N GLU A 52 19.77 16.00 3.70
CA GLU A 52 18.93 15.70 4.85
C GLU A 52 17.47 15.60 4.41
N ALA A 53 16.73 14.69 5.04
CA ALA A 53 15.29 14.60 4.94
C ALA A 53 14.71 14.22 6.29
N SER A 54 13.66 14.93 6.70
CA SER A 54 12.96 14.70 7.96
C SER A 54 11.49 15.04 7.81
N GLY A 55 10.60 14.32 8.49
CA GLY A 55 9.18 14.59 8.34
C GLY A 55 8.28 13.60 9.07
N GLN A 56 7.00 13.65 8.72
CA GLN A 56 5.97 12.76 9.25
C GLN A 56 5.03 12.29 8.14
N LEU A 57 4.56 11.05 8.27
CA LEU A 57 3.47 10.52 7.48
C LEU A 57 2.34 10.13 8.45
N PHE A 58 1.15 10.64 8.18
CA PHE A 58 -0.08 10.24 8.86
C PHE A 58 -0.91 9.40 7.91
N ILE A 59 -1.41 8.26 8.37
CA ILE A 59 -2.31 7.39 7.60
C ILE A 59 -3.52 7.06 8.47
N ASP A 60 -4.69 7.44 7.99
CA ASP A 60 -5.97 6.87 8.41
C ASP A 60 -6.35 5.78 7.41
N TRP A 61 -6.75 4.61 7.92
CA TRP A 61 -7.24 3.49 7.13
C TRP A 61 -8.52 2.97 7.78
N ILE A 62 -9.66 3.27 7.18
CA ILE A 62 -10.97 3.15 7.83
C ILE A 62 -11.94 2.39 6.94
N ASN A 63 -12.55 1.34 7.47
CA ASN A 63 -13.71 0.71 6.84
C ASN A 63 -14.93 1.57 7.17
N ASN A 64 -15.65 2.09 6.19
CA ASN A 64 -16.74 3.03 6.48
C ASN A 64 -18.11 2.36 6.72
N CYS A 65 -18.13 1.06 7.07
CA CYS A 65 -19.33 0.26 7.34
C CYS A 65 -20.35 0.15 6.18
N LYS A 66 -20.12 0.85 5.05
CA LYS A 66 -21.00 0.94 3.88
C LYS A 66 -20.38 0.29 2.64
N ASN A 67 -19.66 -0.81 2.85
CA ASN A 67 -18.95 -1.56 1.82
C ASN A 67 -17.84 -0.77 1.10
N SER A 68 -17.12 0.10 1.81
CA SER A 68 -15.95 0.79 1.24
C SER A 68 -14.86 1.05 2.28
N TRP A 69 -13.65 1.28 1.78
CA TRP A 69 -12.46 1.59 2.54
C TRP A 69 -11.95 2.97 2.18
N VAL A 70 -11.77 3.77 3.21
CA VAL A 70 -11.24 5.13 3.11
C VAL A 70 -9.80 5.12 3.59
N SER A 71 -8.88 5.65 2.78
CA SER A 71 -7.52 5.96 3.21
C SER A 71 -7.26 7.44 3.07
N ASN A 72 -6.85 8.09 4.17
CA ASN A 72 -6.33 9.45 4.14
C ASN A 72 -4.86 9.42 4.52
N GLN A 73 -4.03 10.02 3.69
CA GLN A 73 -2.59 10.09 3.86
C GLN A 73 -2.14 11.54 3.82
N ARG A 74 -1.36 11.95 4.80
CA ARG A 74 -0.72 13.26 4.85
C ARG A 74 0.77 13.07 5.11
N MET A 75 1.57 13.30 4.09
CA MET A 75 3.03 13.21 4.16
C MET A 75 3.61 14.60 4.11
N MET A 76 4.32 15.01 5.15
CA MET A 76 5.06 16.26 5.18
C MET A 76 6.54 15.95 5.33
N THR A 77 7.35 16.36 4.36
CA THR A 77 8.80 16.10 4.36
C THR A 77 9.56 17.39 4.08
N ARG A 78 10.46 17.74 4.99
CA ARG A 78 11.47 18.77 4.78
C ARG A 78 12.73 18.14 4.21
N PHE A 79 13.16 18.63 3.07
CA PHE A 79 14.41 18.26 2.42
C PHE A 79 15.43 19.39 2.59
N ILE A 80 16.69 19.04 2.76
CA ILE A 80 17.83 19.95 2.61
C ILE A 80 18.74 19.35 1.54
N ASN A 81 19.08 20.14 0.53
CA ASN A 81 19.96 19.69 -0.53
C ASN A 81 21.44 19.93 -0.20
N SER A 82 22.33 19.44 -1.07
CA SER A 82 23.79 19.58 -0.94
C SER A 82 24.33 21.02 -0.95
N HIS A 83 23.50 22.02 -1.22
CA HIS A 83 23.82 23.44 -1.12
C HIS A 83 23.24 24.10 0.14
N GLY A 84 22.64 23.31 1.03
CA GLY A 84 21.97 23.81 2.25
C GLY A 84 20.61 24.44 2.00
N VAL A 85 20.07 24.38 0.78
CA VAL A 85 18.74 24.93 0.46
C VAL A 85 17.68 23.94 0.94
N GLY A 86 16.74 24.45 1.73
CA GLY A 86 15.63 23.68 2.27
C GLY A 86 14.34 23.86 1.46
N THR A 87 13.58 22.78 1.32
CA THR A 87 12.24 22.77 0.70
C THR A 87 11.32 21.90 1.54
N VAL A 88 10.06 22.30 1.71
CA VAL A 88 9.02 21.50 2.36
C VAL A 88 8.04 20.99 1.32
N SER A 89 7.91 19.68 1.21
CA SER A 89 6.89 19.02 0.40
C SER A 89 5.78 18.50 1.31
N GLU A 90 4.53 18.82 0.99
CA GLU A 90 3.34 18.26 1.62
C GLU A 90 2.46 17.57 0.57
N ILE A 91 2.23 16.27 0.75
CA ILE A 91 1.36 15.46 -0.10
C ILE A 91 0.16 15.05 0.75
N ASN A 92 -1.02 15.50 0.36
CA ASN A 92 -2.30 15.10 0.92
C ASN A 92 -3.00 14.22 -0.11
N TYR A 93 -3.32 12.99 0.27
CA TYR A 93 -3.91 12.02 -0.63
C TYR A 93 -5.05 11.28 0.08
N SER A 94 -6.19 11.21 -0.57
CA SER A 94 -7.39 10.55 -0.04
C SER A 94 -7.98 9.63 -1.09
N ILE A 95 -8.37 8.43 -0.68
CA ILE A 95 -9.14 7.49 -1.50
C ILE A 95 -10.34 6.97 -0.75
N ASN A 96 -11.40 6.68 -1.50
CA ASN A 96 -12.53 5.90 -1.07
C ASN A 96 -12.78 4.80 -2.11
N GLU A 97 -12.43 3.57 -1.77
CA GLU A 97 -12.56 2.40 -2.65
C GLU A 97 -13.69 1.49 -2.16
N LYS A 98 -14.58 1.07 -3.05
CA LYS A 98 -15.57 0.05 -2.71
C LYS A 98 -14.91 -1.29 -2.40
N ALA A 99 -15.45 -1.99 -1.41
CA ALA A 99 -14.97 -3.30 -0.98
C ALA A 99 -15.08 -4.38 -2.05
N ASP A 100 -15.93 -4.19 -3.06
CA ASP A 100 -16.03 -5.07 -4.25
C ASP A 100 -15.05 -4.68 -5.37
N GLY A 101 -14.31 -3.58 -5.24
CA GLY A 101 -13.35 -3.08 -6.22
C GLY A 101 -13.98 -2.42 -7.45
N SER A 102 -15.28 -2.14 -7.46
CA SER A 102 -15.98 -1.61 -8.65
C SER A 102 -15.79 -0.10 -8.85
N ASP A 103 -15.61 0.66 -7.78
CA ASP A 103 -15.43 2.12 -7.83
C ASP A 103 -14.34 2.56 -6.86
N MET A 104 -13.60 3.60 -7.26
CA MET A 104 -12.65 4.33 -6.41
C MET A 104 -12.72 5.82 -6.72
N ASP A 105 -12.97 6.63 -5.69
CA ASP A 105 -12.81 8.08 -5.77
C ASP A 105 -11.48 8.46 -5.13
N PHE A 106 -10.79 9.46 -5.69
CA PHE A 106 -9.52 9.92 -5.14
C PHE A 106 -9.33 11.44 -5.24
N VAL A 107 -8.55 11.95 -4.30
CA VAL A 107 -8.08 13.33 -4.27
C VAL A 107 -6.58 13.33 -3.99
N LEU A 108 -5.82 13.98 -4.86
CA LEU A 108 -4.39 14.26 -4.68
C LEU A 108 -4.19 15.77 -4.57
N GLU A 109 -3.45 16.19 -3.56
CA GLU A 109 -2.98 17.56 -3.42
C GLU A 109 -1.49 17.54 -3.08
N VAL A 110 -0.70 18.29 -3.84
CA VAL A 110 0.74 18.46 -3.64
C VAL A 110 1.01 19.94 -3.40
N LYS A 111 1.71 20.23 -2.31
CA LYS A 111 2.19 21.57 -1.96
C LYS A 111 3.70 21.57 -1.80
N GLU A 112 4.32 22.65 -2.25
CA GLU A 112 5.74 22.94 -2.03
C GLU A 112 5.85 24.30 -1.33
N ASP A 113 6.52 24.33 -0.19
CA ASP A 113 6.67 25.52 0.65
C ASP A 113 5.33 26.23 0.95
N ALA A 114 4.31 25.40 1.23
CA ALA A 114 2.91 25.77 1.47
C ALA A 114 2.13 26.33 0.26
N GLU A 115 2.77 26.45 -0.90
CA GLU A 115 2.12 26.82 -2.16
C GLU A 115 1.54 25.59 -2.86
N LEU A 116 0.33 25.74 -3.42
CA LEU A 116 -0.33 24.65 -4.14
C LEU A 116 0.34 24.44 -5.51
N VAL A 117 0.92 23.26 -5.72
CA VAL A 117 1.56 22.87 -6.99
C VAL A 117 0.60 22.09 -7.86
N GLU A 118 -0.09 21.11 -7.29
CA GLU A 118 -1.01 20.25 -8.01
C GLU A 118 -2.21 19.90 -7.15
N ARG A 119 -3.39 19.85 -7.77
CA ARG A 119 -4.58 19.26 -7.16
C ARG A 119 -5.39 18.52 -8.21
N VAL A 120 -5.71 17.26 -7.93
CA VAL A 120 -6.47 16.41 -8.83
C VAL A 120 -7.57 15.70 -8.06
N TYR A 121 -8.77 15.73 -8.64
CA TYR A 121 -9.93 14.98 -8.19
C TYR A 121 -10.29 14.01 -9.30
N GLY A 122 -10.47 12.73 -8.97
CA GLY A 122 -10.85 11.75 -9.96
C GLY A 122 -11.79 10.68 -9.44
N GLU A 123 -12.53 10.11 -10.36
CA GLU A 123 -13.48 9.03 -10.15
C GLU A 123 -13.13 7.90 -11.11
N ALA A 124 -12.86 6.71 -10.58
CA ALA A 124 -12.45 5.54 -11.32
C ALA A 124 -13.51 4.43 -11.17
N LYS A 125 -13.95 3.85 -12.27
CA LYS A 125 -14.99 2.80 -12.30
C LYS A 125 -14.56 1.62 -13.16
N ILE A 126 -14.65 0.42 -12.60
CA ILE A 126 -14.37 -0.84 -13.29
C ILE A 126 -15.70 -1.51 -13.61
N ASN A 127 -16.02 -1.58 -14.90
CA ASN A 127 -17.11 -2.40 -15.43
C ASN A 127 -16.50 -3.48 -16.35
N ASN A 128 -16.59 -3.30 -17.67
CA ASN A 128 -15.89 -4.14 -18.66
C ASN A 128 -14.46 -3.64 -18.97
N ASN A 129 -14.17 -2.40 -18.58
CA ASN A 129 -12.90 -1.69 -18.70
C ASN A 129 -12.84 -0.73 -17.50
N LEU A 130 -11.65 -0.25 -17.17
CA LEU A 130 -11.48 0.82 -16.20
C LEU A 130 -11.67 2.18 -16.90
N ILE A 131 -12.63 2.96 -16.43
CA ILE A 131 -12.86 4.34 -16.89
C ILE A 131 -12.51 5.30 -15.75
N VAL A 132 -11.65 6.28 -16.04
CA VAL A 132 -11.29 7.34 -15.08
C VAL A 132 -11.80 8.67 -15.61
N LYS A 133 -12.45 9.44 -14.74
CA LYS A 133 -12.96 10.78 -15.01
C LYS A 133 -12.34 11.80 -14.07
N PHE A 134 -12.25 13.04 -14.53
CA PHE A 134 -11.73 14.18 -13.77
C PHE A 134 -12.77 15.29 -13.70
N PRO A 135 -13.75 15.22 -12.78
CA PRO A 135 -14.95 16.08 -12.79
C PRO A 135 -14.69 17.59 -12.75
N GLN A 136 -13.52 18.01 -12.28
CA GLN A 136 -13.16 19.42 -12.12
C GLN A 136 -12.22 19.94 -13.22
N THR A 137 -12.07 19.20 -14.32
CA THR A 137 -11.17 19.54 -15.43
C THR A 137 -11.81 19.25 -16.78
N ASP A 138 -11.31 19.88 -17.84
CA ASP A 138 -11.69 19.57 -19.22
C ASP A 138 -10.90 18.38 -19.80
N LYS A 139 -10.19 17.60 -18.96
CA LYS A 139 -9.45 16.42 -19.41
C LYS A 139 -10.40 15.37 -19.95
N GLU A 140 -9.97 14.71 -21.02
CA GLU A 140 -10.68 13.54 -21.54
C GLU A 140 -10.70 12.40 -20.52
N ASN A 141 -11.74 11.56 -20.60
CA ASN A 141 -11.81 10.35 -19.80
C ASN A 141 -10.70 9.38 -20.23
N LEU A 142 -10.04 8.78 -19.27
CA LEU A 142 -9.07 7.72 -19.54
C LEU A 142 -9.80 6.37 -19.58
N ASN A 143 -9.30 5.49 -20.43
CA ASN A 143 -9.83 4.15 -20.59
C ASN A 143 -8.66 3.15 -20.55
N PHE A 144 -8.72 2.24 -19.60
CA PHE A 144 -7.73 1.17 -19.41
C PHE A 144 -8.44 -0.19 -19.45
N SER A 145 -7.65 -1.26 -19.60
CA SER A 145 -8.17 -2.63 -19.51
C SER A 145 -8.76 -2.93 -18.13
N ASP A 146 -9.62 -3.95 -18.06
CA ASP A 146 -10.28 -4.42 -16.84
C ASP A 146 -9.40 -5.25 -15.90
N ASP A 147 -8.18 -5.61 -16.32
CA ASP A 147 -7.21 -6.30 -15.48
C ASP A 147 -6.47 -5.38 -14.49
N VAL A 148 -6.79 -4.08 -14.51
CA VAL A 148 -6.33 -3.08 -13.54
C VAL A 148 -7.17 -3.18 -12.26
N VAL A 149 -6.50 -3.22 -11.10
CA VAL A 149 -7.15 -3.26 -9.79
C VAL A 149 -6.89 -1.97 -9.01
N PHE A 150 -7.67 -1.74 -7.96
CA PHE A 150 -7.49 -0.63 -7.03
C PHE A 150 -6.67 -1.04 -5.78
N PRO A 151 -6.12 -0.08 -5.01
CA PRO A 151 -5.15 -0.34 -3.94
C PRO A 151 -5.64 -1.26 -2.80
N HIS A 152 -6.89 -1.12 -2.35
CA HIS A 152 -7.45 -1.98 -1.31
C HIS A 152 -7.60 -3.42 -1.79
N GLN A 153 -8.18 -3.67 -2.98
CA GLN A 153 -8.24 -5.01 -3.57
C GLN A 153 -6.84 -5.63 -3.69
N PHE A 154 -5.85 -4.84 -4.09
CA PHE A 154 -4.49 -5.31 -4.20
C PHE A 154 -3.87 -5.66 -2.84
N LEU A 155 -4.12 -4.87 -1.80
CA LEU A 155 -3.70 -5.15 -0.43
C LEU A 155 -4.30 -6.47 0.08
N GLU A 156 -5.58 -6.75 -0.19
CA GLU A 156 -6.22 -8.02 0.17
C GLU A 156 -5.56 -9.22 -0.54
N GLU A 157 -5.19 -9.09 -1.82
CA GLU A 157 -4.44 -10.14 -2.54
C GLU A 157 -3.06 -10.37 -1.91
N ILE A 158 -2.34 -9.30 -1.53
CA ILE A 158 -1.04 -9.41 -0.87
C ILE A 158 -1.19 -10.14 0.47
N ILE A 159 -2.15 -9.74 1.30
CA ILE A 159 -2.35 -10.29 2.65
C ILE A 159 -2.76 -11.77 2.59
N SER A 160 -3.69 -12.13 1.70
CA SER A 160 -4.11 -13.52 1.52
C SER A 160 -2.95 -14.43 1.08
N ASN A 161 -1.91 -13.88 0.46
CA ASN A 161 -0.71 -14.59 0.02
C ASN A 161 0.51 -14.40 0.94
N LEU A 162 0.42 -13.56 1.97
CA LEU A 162 1.56 -13.14 2.80
C LEU A 162 2.26 -14.31 3.52
N TYR A 163 1.51 -15.38 3.79
CA TYR A 163 1.99 -16.62 4.40
C TYR A 163 1.84 -17.85 3.50
N SER A 164 1.50 -17.64 2.22
CA SER A 164 1.40 -18.74 1.26
C SER A 164 2.80 -19.11 0.72
N LYS A 165 2.88 -20.16 -0.10
CA LYS A 165 4.12 -20.52 -0.80
C LYS A 165 4.41 -19.60 -2.01
N LYS A 166 3.49 -18.69 -2.36
CA LYS A 166 3.65 -17.75 -3.47
C LYS A 166 4.83 -16.83 -3.15
N ARG A 167 5.75 -16.66 -4.10
CA ARG A 167 6.95 -15.83 -3.94
C ARG A 167 6.81 -14.45 -4.57
N MET A 168 5.92 -14.32 -5.56
CA MET A 168 5.75 -13.10 -6.33
C MET A 168 4.29 -12.89 -6.73
N ILE A 169 3.85 -11.64 -6.72
CA ILE A 169 2.56 -11.16 -7.25
C ILE A 169 2.87 -10.03 -8.21
N THR A 170 2.17 -9.96 -9.35
CA THR A 170 2.27 -8.83 -10.26
C THR A 170 0.87 -8.35 -10.64
N LYS A 171 0.63 -7.04 -10.53
CA LYS A 171 -0.66 -6.43 -10.86
C LYS A 171 -0.49 -5.07 -11.50
N LYS A 172 -1.45 -4.72 -12.37
CA LYS A 172 -1.69 -3.34 -12.78
C LYS A 172 -2.55 -2.69 -11.70
N VAL A 173 -2.08 -1.59 -11.13
CA VAL A 173 -2.75 -0.92 -10.02
C VAL A 173 -2.95 0.54 -10.36
N TYR A 174 -4.21 0.97 -10.42
CA TYR A 174 -4.55 2.37 -10.55
C TYR A 174 -4.79 2.95 -9.16
N GLU A 175 -3.87 3.79 -8.71
CA GLU A 175 -3.93 4.43 -7.39
C GLU A 175 -4.17 5.95 -7.47
N GLY A 176 -4.26 6.57 -8.65
CA GLY A 176 -4.59 8.00 -8.75
C GLY A 176 -3.51 8.98 -8.25
N THR A 177 -2.37 8.50 -7.74
CA THR A 177 -1.18 9.33 -7.41
C THR A 177 -0.44 9.79 -8.67
N ILE A 178 -0.61 9.05 -9.77
CA ILE A 178 -0.20 9.39 -11.13
C ILE A 178 -1.45 9.42 -12.02
N PRO A 179 -2.26 10.48 -11.96
CA PRO A 179 -3.65 10.45 -12.42
C PRO A 179 -3.86 9.93 -13.85
N ASP A 180 -2.90 10.20 -14.73
CA ASP A 180 -3.03 9.86 -16.14
C ASP A 180 -2.59 8.41 -16.48
N LYS A 181 -2.16 7.62 -15.49
CA LYS A 181 -1.55 6.29 -15.66
C LYS A 181 -1.86 5.32 -14.51
N PHE A 182 -1.54 4.05 -14.70
CA PHE A 182 -1.48 3.04 -13.63
C PHE A 182 -0.04 2.54 -13.47
N PHE A 183 0.25 1.92 -12.33
CA PHE A 183 1.50 1.22 -12.10
C PHE A 183 1.40 -0.25 -12.46
N ASN A 184 2.44 -0.81 -13.07
CA ASN A 184 2.68 -2.24 -12.98
C ASN A 184 3.50 -2.48 -11.71
N ILE A 185 2.97 -3.20 -10.74
CA ILE A 185 3.63 -3.44 -9.45
C ILE A 185 3.98 -4.92 -9.34
N SER A 186 5.25 -5.21 -9.09
CA SER A 186 5.72 -6.54 -8.73
C SER A 186 6.03 -6.59 -7.23
N VAL A 187 5.41 -7.52 -6.52
CA VAL A 187 5.57 -7.75 -5.08
C VAL A 187 6.33 -9.03 -4.87
N PHE A 188 7.47 -8.95 -4.18
CA PHE A 188 8.27 -10.07 -3.73
C PHE A 188 7.95 -10.36 -2.26
N LEU A 189 7.39 -11.56 -2.03
CA LEU A 189 7.01 -12.04 -0.71
C LEU A 189 8.20 -12.78 -0.08
N THR A 190 8.63 -12.32 1.10
CA THR A 190 9.76 -12.93 1.80
C THR A 190 9.33 -13.73 3.02
N ASP A 191 10.17 -14.65 3.46
CA ASP A 191 9.92 -15.39 4.70
C ASP A 191 10.30 -14.63 5.97
N GLN A 192 10.98 -13.49 5.84
CA GLN A 192 11.50 -12.71 6.95
C GLN A 192 10.37 -12.13 7.80
N ILE A 193 10.37 -12.49 9.09
CA ILE A 193 9.44 -11.98 10.10
C ILE A 193 10.18 -10.95 10.95
N ILE A 194 9.57 -9.79 11.11
CA ILE A 194 10.02 -8.67 11.91
C ILE A 194 9.00 -8.44 13.01
N ARG A 195 9.47 -8.06 14.19
CA ARG A 195 8.63 -7.71 15.34
C ARG A 195 8.96 -6.29 15.75
N GLU A 196 7.93 -5.51 16.01
CA GLU A 196 8.04 -4.18 16.58
C GLU A 196 8.44 -4.27 18.05
N SER A 197 9.42 -3.47 18.45
CA SER A 197 9.94 -3.40 19.81
C SER A 197 10.11 -1.97 20.31
N ASP A 198 10.18 -0.98 19.41
CA ASP A 198 10.50 0.41 19.73
C ASP A 198 9.26 1.14 20.26
N ILE A 199 8.06 0.67 19.88
CA ILE A 199 6.79 1.20 20.36
C ILE A 199 5.87 0.11 20.92
N LYS A 200 4.97 0.50 21.83
CA LYS A 200 3.96 -0.40 22.39
C LYS A 200 2.74 -0.46 21.46
N LEU A 201 2.54 -1.60 20.81
CA LEU A 201 1.36 -1.86 19.98
C LEU A 201 0.11 -2.17 20.85
N PRO A 202 -1.09 -1.72 20.43
CA PRO A 202 -2.35 -2.22 20.96
C PRO A 202 -2.43 -3.76 20.94
N LYS A 203 -2.98 -4.37 22.00
CA LYS A 203 -3.04 -5.85 22.17
C LYS A 203 -3.71 -6.61 21.02
N LYS A 204 -4.64 -5.96 20.31
CA LYS A 204 -5.36 -6.56 19.17
C LYS A 204 -4.51 -6.62 17.89
N ILE A 205 -3.37 -5.91 17.84
CA ILE A 205 -2.45 -5.92 16.69
C ILE A 205 -1.51 -7.12 16.81
N ASN A 206 -1.44 -7.92 15.75
CA ASN A 206 -0.49 -9.01 15.60
C ASN A 206 0.91 -8.45 15.35
N ASN A 207 1.80 -8.61 16.33
CA ASN A 207 3.20 -8.19 16.23
C ASN A 207 4.06 -9.22 15.47
N LYS A 208 3.65 -9.54 14.25
CA LYS A 208 4.38 -10.38 13.30
C LYS A 208 4.23 -9.74 11.91
N PHE A 209 5.23 -8.94 11.54
CA PHE A 209 5.27 -8.26 10.26
C PHE A 209 6.15 -9.07 9.31
N LYS A 210 5.63 -9.36 8.11
CA LYS A 210 6.38 -9.96 7.02
C LYS A 210 7.00 -8.85 6.18
N LYS A 211 8.30 -8.98 5.90
CA LYS A 211 8.96 -8.08 4.97
C LYS A 211 8.53 -8.42 3.54
N ILE A 212 8.07 -7.43 2.81
CA ILE A 212 7.80 -7.51 1.37
C ILE A 212 8.58 -6.42 0.65
N ARG A 213 8.92 -6.66 -0.61
CA ARG A 213 9.49 -5.65 -1.51
C ARG A 213 8.56 -5.47 -2.69
N MET A 214 8.38 -4.23 -3.11
CA MET A 214 7.51 -3.83 -4.19
C MET A 214 8.33 -3.01 -5.18
N SER A 215 8.18 -3.30 -6.46
CA SER A 215 8.85 -2.58 -7.54
C SER A 215 7.78 -2.02 -8.46
N TYR A 216 7.81 -0.70 -8.66
CA TYR A 216 6.80 0.06 -9.40
C TYR A 216 7.36 0.43 -10.77
N TYR A 217 6.64 0.01 -11.81
CA TYR A 217 6.99 0.27 -13.20
C TYR A 217 5.89 1.10 -13.85
N GLN A 218 6.29 2.00 -14.74
CA GLN A 218 5.39 2.77 -15.58
C GLN A 218 5.61 2.41 -17.05
N ASP A 219 4.54 2.49 -17.83
CA ASP A 219 4.53 2.17 -19.25
C ASP A 219 5.15 0.77 -19.52
N ASN A 220 6.01 0.67 -20.54
CA ASN A 220 6.73 -0.54 -20.90
C ASN A 220 8.20 -0.54 -20.41
N GLN A 221 8.51 0.23 -19.35
CA GLN A 221 9.88 0.30 -18.82
C GLN A 221 10.27 -0.99 -18.09
N GLN A 222 11.50 -1.45 -18.31
CA GLN A 222 12.04 -2.66 -17.66
C GLN A 222 12.69 -2.36 -16.30
N THR A 223 12.97 -1.09 -16.01
CA THR A 223 13.54 -0.65 -14.73
C THR A 223 12.45 -0.03 -13.88
N PRO A 224 12.34 -0.38 -12.58
CA PRO A 224 11.37 0.25 -11.71
C PRO A 224 11.75 1.72 -11.51
N ILE A 225 10.74 2.59 -11.51
CA ILE A 225 10.94 4.03 -11.23
C ILE A 225 10.96 4.31 -9.73
N PHE A 226 10.43 3.38 -8.94
CA PHE A 226 10.30 3.46 -7.51
C PHE A 226 10.29 2.03 -6.94
N GLU A 227 11.02 1.82 -5.86
CA GLU A 227 10.94 0.59 -5.09
C GLU A 227 10.52 0.90 -3.65
N GLN A 228 9.76 -0.02 -3.07
CA GLN A 228 9.27 0.11 -1.71
C GLN A 228 9.54 -1.18 -0.94
N THR A 229 10.09 -1.06 0.26
CA THR A 229 10.12 -2.16 1.22
C THR A 229 9.10 -1.89 2.31
N VAL A 230 8.25 -2.86 2.61
CA VAL A 230 7.22 -2.75 3.66
C VAL A 230 7.36 -3.91 4.63
N ASN A 231 7.17 -3.63 5.91
CA ASN A 231 6.97 -4.67 6.91
C ASN A 231 5.47 -4.70 7.24
N LEU A 232 4.75 -5.66 6.66
CA LEU A 232 3.28 -5.72 6.65
C LEU A 232 2.81 -6.93 7.48
N ASN A 233 1.78 -6.77 8.31
CA ASN A 233 1.13 -7.90 8.97
C ASN A 233 -0.15 -8.36 8.26
N ASP A 234 -0.77 -9.43 8.75
CA ASP A 234 -2.01 -10.00 8.21
C ASP A 234 -3.27 -9.16 8.46
N GLN A 235 -3.15 -8.05 9.19
CA GLN A 235 -4.23 -7.13 9.52
C GLN A 235 -4.20 -5.85 8.68
N GLY A 236 -3.30 -5.77 7.69
CA GLY A 236 -3.12 -4.60 6.83
C GLY A 236 -2.37 -3.44 7.49
N ILE A 237 -1.66 -3.71 8.59
CA ILE A 237 -0.85 -2.71 9.30
C ILE A 237 0.59 -2.87 8.88
N ALA A 238 1.22 -1.76 8.50
CA ALA A 238 2.66 -1.68 8.31
C ALA A 238 3.31 -0.98 9.50
N ASN A 239 4.44 -1.51 10.00
CA ASN A 239 5.23 -0.79 11.02
C ASN A 239 6.44 -0.04 10.44
N PHE A 240 6.71 -0.23 9.15
CA PHE A 240 7.88 0.33 8.51
C PHE A 240 7.66 0.41 7.00
N PHE A 241 8.13 1.52 6.42
CA PHE A 241 8.35 1.66 5.00
C PHE A 241 9.77 2.13 4.72
N ARG A 242 10.30 1.69 3.58
CA ARG A 242 11.45 2.32 2.93
C ARG A 242 11.06 2.63 1.51
N TYR A 243 11.20 3.90 1.13
CA TYR A 243 10.90 4.41 -0.20
C TYR A 243 12.22 4.65 -0.91
N ASP A 244 12.55 3.83 -1.88
CA ASP A 244 13.79 3.89 -2.67
C ASP A 244 13.51 4.60 -3.99
N TYR A 245 13.83 5.89 -4.04
CA TYR A 245 13.82 6.69 -5.26
C TYR A 245 15.15 6.56 -6.02
N ALA A 246 15.17 7.05 -7.26
CA ALA A 246 16.35 7.01 -8.11
C ALA A 246 17.59 7.62 -7.45
N ASP A 247 17.44 8.69 -6.66
CA ASP A 247 18.56 9.48 -6.12
C ASP A 247 18.75 9.39 -4.60
N TYR A 248 17.69 9.07 -3.86
CA TYR A 248 17.72 8.97 -2.41
C TYR A 248 16.71 7.94 -1.93
N SER A 249 16.80 7.56 -0.65
CA SER A 249 15.79 6.71 -0.03
C SER A 249 15.30 7.33 1.27
N LEU A 250 14.01 7.19 1.55
CA LEU A 250 13.41 7.59 2.81
C LEU A 250 13.09 6.37 3.66
N ILE A 251 13.25 6.51 4.96
CA ILE A 251 12.85 5.53 5.97
C ILE A 251 11.68 6.12 6.75
N LEU A 252 10.58 5.38 6.83
CA LEU A 252 9.39 5.75 7.56
C LEU A 252 9.15 4.70 8.65
N LYS A 253 9.30 5.09 9.91
CA LYS A 253 9.14 4.19 11.07
C LYS A 253 7.89 4.52 11.84
N LEU A 254 7.09 3.51 12.18
CA LEU A 254 5.87 3.71 12.97
C LEU A 254 6.22 4.30 14.33
N LYS A 255 5.57 5.43 14.66
CA LYS A 255 5.71 6.11 15.96
C LYS A 255 4.49 5.88 16.84
N LYS A 256 3.32 5.82 16.22
CA LYS A 256 2.05 5.70 16.93
C LYS A 256 1.02 5.00 16.07
N ILE A 257 0.20 4.18 16.70
CA ILE A 257 -0.98 3.58 16.06
C ILE A 257 -2.13 3.49 17.07
N ASN A 258 -3.32 3.87 16.62
CA ASN A 258 -4.56 3.72 17.35
C ASN A 258 -5.53 2.91 16.50
N LEU A 259 -6.19 1.93 17.11
CA LEU A 259 -7.29 1.24 16.44
C LEU A 259 -8.54 2.10 16.52
N VAL A 260 -9.27 2.18 15.40
CA VAL A 260 -10.56 2.85 15.35
C VAL A 260 -11.64 1.81 15.56
N ASN A 261 -12.47 2.01 16.58
CA ASN A 261 -13.67 1.21 16.74
C ASN A 261 -14.74 1.82 15.83
N LEU A 262 -15.29 0.98 14.96
CA LEU A 262 -16.37 1.37 14.08
C LEU A 262 -17.64 0.76 14.63
N ASP A 263 -18.59 1.62 14.98
CA ASP A 263 -19.95 1.21 15.31
C ASP A 263 -20.69 1.02 13.97
N CYS A 264 -20.39 -0.11 13.31
CA CYS A 264 -21.18 -0.61 12.20
C CYS A 264 -22.36 -1.36 12.82
N ASP A 265 -23.56 -0.78 12.76
CA ASP A 265 -24.80 -1.41 13.22
C ASP A 265 -25.07 -2.77 12.56
#